data_AF-G9XWD7-F1
#
_entry.id   AF-G9XWD7-F1
#
_cell.length_a   1.000
_cell.length_b   1.000
_cell.length_c   1.000
_cell.angle_alpha   90.00
_cell.angle_beta   90.00
_cell.angle_gamma   90.00
#
_symmetry.space_group_name_H-M   'P 1'
#
loop_
_entity.id
_entity.type
_entity.pdbx_description
1 polymer ?
#
loop_
_entity_poly.entity_id
_entity_poly.type
_entity_poly.pdbx_seq_one_letter_code
_entity_poly.pdbx_strand_id
1 'polypeptide(L)' 'MARKDELIEKVYSKLQILQSKQFTAQQRDVLEALLQDGANYTKSEVISISEDFRTKEAK' A
#
# COMPACT_ATOMS: atom_id res chain seq x y z
N MET A 1 -30.05 6.21 -12.54
CA MET A 1 -28.87 7.11 -12.58
C MET A 1 -27.62 6.25 -12.38
N ALA A 2 -27.00 5.80 -13.47
CA ALA A 2 -25.76 5.02 -13.41
C ALA A 2 -24.61 5.95 -13.77
N ARG A 3 -24.03 6.64 -12.77
CA ARG A 3 -22.73 7.28 -12.97
C ARG A 3 -21.70 6.21 -12.63
N LYS A 4 -21.13 5.69 -13.71
CA LYS A 4 -20.00 4.76 -13.73
C LYS A 4 -19.03 5.15 -12.61
N ASP A 5 -18.83 4.19 -11.70
CA ASP A 5 -17.70 4.17 -10.78
C ASP A 5 -16.46 4.38 -11.65
N GLU A 6 -15.97 5.61 -11.63
CA GLU A 6 -14.72 5.97 -12.23
C GLU A 6 -13.71 5.11 -11.46
N LEU A 7 -13.20 4.09 -12.14
CA LEU A 7 -12.04 3.29 -11.72
C LEU A 7 -10.82 4.21 -11.75
N ILE A 8 -10.88 5.30 -10.98
CA ILE A 8 -9.73 6.05 -10.55
C ILE A 8 -8.94 5.00 -9.79
N GLU A 9 -7.84 4.55 -10.37
CA GLU A 9 -6.84 3.80 -9.63
C GLU A 9 -6.54 4.62 -8.38
N LYS A 10 -7.18 4.23 -7.26
CA LYS A 10 -7.09 4.99 -6.03
C LYS A 10 -5.65 4.91 -5.60
N VAL A 11 -4.93 5.98 -5.87
CA VAL A 11 -3.58 6.16 -5.41
C VAL A 11 -3.67 6.63 -3.97
N TYR A 12 -2.92 5.95 -3.12
CA TYR A 12 -2.86 6.22 -1.70
C TYR A 12 -1.47 6.75 -1.40
N SER A 13 -1.42 7.85 -0.67
CA SER A 13 -0.17 8.34 -0.13
C SER A 13 0.31 7.42 0.99
N LYS A 14 1.61 7.44 1.27
CA LYS A 14 2.24 6.72 2.39
C LYS A 14 1.41 6.76 3.68
N LEU A 15 1.00 7.95 4.11
CA LEU A 15 0.18 8.13 5.33
C LEU A 15 -1.18 7.40 5.26
N GLN A 16 -1.85 7.43 4.10
CA GLN A 16 -3.13 6.73 3.92
C GLN A 16 -2.95 5.21 4.00
N ILE A 17 -1.83 4.70 3.49
CA ILE A 17 -1.47 3.28 3.54
C ILE A 17 -1.13 2.86 4.97
N LEU A 18 -0.32 3.66 5.68
CA LEU A 18 0.06 3.42 7.07
C LEU A 18 -1.13 3.54 8.04
N GLN A 19 -2.10 4.38 7.74
CA GLN A 19 -3.36 4.48 8.49
C GLN A 19 -4.34 3.35 8.16
N SER A 20 -4.10 2.62 7.07
CA SER A 20 -4.99 1.56 6.61
C SER A 20 -4.90 0.35 7.54
N LYS A 21 -6.07 -0.16 7.98
CA LYS A 21 -6.17 -1.37 8.80
C LYS A 21 -5.85 -2.67 8.04
N GLN A 22 -5.54 -2.57 6.74
CA GLN A 22 -5.16 -3.72 5.93
C GLN A 22 -3.78 -4.29 6.29
N PHE A 23 -2.91 -3.51 6.92
CA PHE A 23 -1.53 -3.89 7.20
C PHE A 23 -1.27 -4.01 8.70
N THR A 24 -0.46 -5.00 9.09
CA THR A 24 -0.04 -5.19 10.48
C THR A 24 0.92 -4.08 10.91
N ALA A 25 1.21 -3.96 12.22
CA ALA A 25 2.18 -2.98 12.71
C ALA A 25 3.57 -3.16 12.05
N GLN A 26 4.01 -4.40 11.90
CA GLN A 26 5.30 -4.74 11.29
C GLN A 26 5.32 -4.43 9.79
N GLN A 27 4.24 -4.76 9.07
CA GLN A 27 4.10 -4.37 7.66
C GLN A 27 4.07 -2.86 7.47
N ARG A 28 3.48 -2.11 8.40
CA ARG A 28 3.46 -0.65 8.36
C ARG A 28 4.84 -0.06 8.58
N ASP A 29 5.62 -0.58 9.51
CA ASP A 29 7.02 -0.16 9.74
C ASP A 29 7.86 -0.36 8.47
N VAL A 30 7.68 -1.52 7.83
CA VAL A 30 8.34 -1.86 6.57
C VAL A 30 7.86 -0.98 5.42
N LEU A 31 6.55 -0.79 5.26
CA LEU A 31 5.99 0.12 4.26
C LEU A 31 6.42 1.56 4.55
N GLU A 32 6.66 1.95 5.79
CA GLU A 32 7.19 3.26 6.11
C GLU A 32 8.64 3.42 5.62
N ALA A 33 9.45 2.37 5.73
CA ALA A 33 10.81 2.33 5.22
C ALA A 33 10.90 2.17 3.69
N LEU A 34 9.97 1.43 3.08
CA LEU A 34 9.95 1.15 1.65
C LEU A 34 9.25 2.22 0.81
N LEU A 35 8.20 2.85 1.35
CA LEU A 35 7.45 3.89 0.66
C LEU A 35 8.10 5.25 0.88
N GLN A 36 8.34 5.95 -0.21
CA GLN A 36 8.93 7.28 -0.20
C GLN A 36 7.89 8.33 0.21
N ASP A 37 8.30 9.28 1.06
CA ASP A 37 7.47 10.43 1.41
C ASP A 37 7.20 11.30 0.17
N GLY A 38 5.92 11.64 -0.04
CA GLY A 38 5.45 12.35 -1.23
C GLY A 38 5.18 11.48 -2.46
N ALA A 39 5.50 10.18 -2.41
CA ALA A 39 5.09 9.24 -3.45
C ALA A 39 3.69 8.69 -3.18
N ASN A 40 2.97 8.43 -4.27
CA ASN A 40 1.65 7.85 -4.25
C ASN A 40 1.72 6.43 -4.82
N TYR A 41 1.08 5.49 -4.12
CA TYR A 41 1.11 4.08 -4.47
C TYR A 41 -0.31 3.57 -4.65
N THR A 42 -0.51 2.69 -5.63
CA THR A 42 -1.80 2.02 -5.75
C THR A 42 -1.90 0.90 -4.72
N LYS A 43 -3.13 0.51 -4.40
CA LYS A 43 -3.38 -0.66 -3.54
C LYS A 43 -2.63 -1.90 -4.02
N SER A 44 -2.59 -2.13 -5.34
CA SER A 44 -1.90 -3.28 -5.94
C SER A 44 -0.39 -3.21 -5.74
N GLU A 45 0.23 -2.04 -5.92
CA GLU A 45 1.67 -1.88 -5.68
C GLU A 45 2.03 -2.14 -4.22
N VAL A 46 1.28 -1.57 -3.28
CA VAL A 46 1.52 -1.77 -1.85
C VAL A 46 1.39 -3.25 -1.47
N ILE A 47 0.40 -3.95 -2.03
CA ILE A 47 0.23 -5.39 -1.83
C ILE A 47 1.46 -6.14 -2.36
N SER A 48 1.89 -5.89 -3.60
CA SER A 48 3.09 -6.53 -4.16
C SER A 48 4.35 -6.25 -3.35
N ILE A 49 4.56 -5.01 -2.88
CA ILE A 49 5.70 -4.65 -2.02
C ILE A 49 5.63 -5.42 -0.69
N SER A 50 4.44 -5.48 -0.09
CA SER A 50 4.24 -6.20 1.17
C SER A 50 4.42 -7.72 1.04
N GLU A 51 4.06 -8.29 -0.12
CA GLU A 51 4.26 -9.71 -0.43
C GLU A 51 5.71 -10.05 -0.77
N ASP A 52 6.42 -9.21 -1.52
CA ASP A 52 7.86 -9.38 -1.79
C ASP A 52 8.64 -9.40 -0.48
N PHE A 53 8.33 -8.45 0.42
CA PHE A 53 8.95 -8.38 1.73
C PHE A 53 8.70 -9.63 2.56
N ARG A 54 7.42 -10.06 2.66
CA ARG A 54 7.04 -11.28 3.38
C ARG A 54 7.74 -12.52 2.82
N THR A 55 7.92 -12.59 1.51
CA THR A 55 8.56 -13.73 0.84
C THR A 55 10.06 -13.75 1.09
N LYS A 56 10.71 -12.59 1.20
CA LYS A 56 12.13 -12.49 1.54
C LYS A 56 12.44 -12.84 3.00
N GLU A 57 11.56 -12.53 3.94
CA GLU A 57 11.72 -12.94 5.34
C GLU A 57 11.42 -14.43 5.57
N ALA A 58 10.71 -15.09 4.65
CA ALA A 58 10.34 -16.50 4.76
C ALA A 58 11.43 -17.48 4.26
N LYS A 59 12.60 -17.00 3.85
CA LYS A 59 13.70 -17.80 3.29
C LYS A 59 14.97 -17.69 4.14
#